data_AF-A0A1H3MV21-F1
#
_entry.id   AF-A0A1H3MV21-F1
#
_cell.length_a   1.000
_cell.length_b   1.000
_cell.length_c   1.000
_cell.angle_alpha   90.00
_cell.angle_beta   90.00
_cell.angle_gamma   90.00
#
_symmetry.space_group_name_H-M   'P 1'
#
loop_
_entity.id
_entity.type
_entity.pdbx_description
1 polymer ?
#
loop_
_entity_poly.entity_id
_entity_poly.type
_entity_poly.pdbx_seq_one_letter_code
_entity_poly.pdbx_strand_id
1 'polypeptide(L)'
;MTSKFAGLCGLAMIGLSLNITHVYAQCTAPEFKDGVVGYSECKEWPAYPGVNITVSSQREGPPRAEDPYEGTYDLRLALVASNGGAPLATYFHASSFSSDAIGFDWLSIDTARYILTPQLRAFGVRAAFRGSSRANPFGETWLSLYVKEGKTLRPVLESLIVESNGGEWDTNCEGEFHETKRTLQMASTSSHGYADLIVKTQSSGSTNIRKGEECVSVSSAKKTAVTTLRYDGKQYAVPESLQGRQF
;
A
#
# COMPACT_ATOMS: atom_id res chain seq x y z
N MET A 1 57.66 -54.18 36.30
CA MET A 1 57.64 -52.72 36.10
C MET A 1 57.70 -52.45 34.61
N THR A 2 56.77 -51.62 34.10
CA THR A 2 56.75 -50.92 32.78
C THR A 2 56.83 -51.79 31.52
N SER A 3 56.09 -51.61 30.42
CA SER A 3 55.06 -50.69 29.96
C SER A 3 54.49 -51.38 28.70
N LYS A 4 53.16 -51.41 28.49
CA LYS A 4 52.57 -51.78 27.20
C LYS A 4 51.78 -50.59 26.67
N PHE A 5 52.25 -50.07 25.52
CA PHE A 5 51.61 -49.05 24.71
C PHE A 5 50.23 -49.55 24.24
N ALA A 6 49.19 -48.74 24.46
CA ALA A 6 47.89 -48.88 23.83
C ALA A 6 47.70 -47.70 22.87
N GLY A 7 47.60 -47.99 21.56
CA GLY A 7 47.25 -47.02 20.54
C GLY A 7 45.75 -46.76 20.55
N LEU A 8 45.35 -45.49 20.67
CA LEU A 8 43.99 -45.04 20.39
C LEU A 8 43.93 -44.54 18.95
N CYS A 9 43.20 -45.27 18.10
CA CYS A 9 42.77 -44.81 16.79
C CYS A 9 41.54 -43.90 16.97
N GLY A 10 41.67 -42.61 16.70
CA GLY A 10 40.54 -41.67 16.68
C GLY A 10 39.77 -41.78 15.37
N LEU A 11 38.50 -42.18 15.43
CA LEU A 11 37.55 -42.04 14.33
C LEU A 11 36.99 -40.60 14.34
N ALA A 12 37.33 -39.82 13.31
CA ALA A 12 36.73 -38.53 13.05
C ALA A 12 35.30 -38.72 12.53
N MET A 13 34.30 -38.35 13.33
CA MET A 13 32.91 -38.24 12.90
C MET A 13 32.75 -36.95 12.10
N ILE A 14 32.73 -37.06 10.78
CA ILE A 14 32.36 -35.97 9.87
C ILE A 14 30.85 -35.80 9.97
N GLY A 15 30.41 -34.81 10.73
CA GLY A 15 29.01 -34.39 10.79
C GLY A 15 28.59 -33.80 9.45
N LEU A 16 27.77 -34.54 8.70
CA LEU A 16 27.12 -34.03 7.49
C LEU A 16 26.01 -33.07 7.91
N SER A 17 26.28 -31.77 7.92
CA SER A 17 25.24 -30.75 8.07
C SER A 17 24.40 -30.71 6.79
N LEU A 18 23.22 -31.33 6.85
CA LEU A 18 22.18 -31.16 5.84
C LEU A 18 21.70 -29.71 5.91
N ASN A 19 22.23 -28.87 5.03
CA ASN A 19 21.66 -27.55 4.74
C ASN A 19 20.30 -27.79 4.07
N ILE A 20 19.22 -27.77 4.84
CA ILE A 20 17.87 -27.81 4.29
C ILE A 20 17.60 -26.44 3.69
N THR A 21 17.87 -26.30 2.39
CA THR A 21 17.42 -25.16 1.60
C THR A 21 15.90 -25.20 1.54
N HIS A 22 15.26 -24.35 2.35
CA HIS A 22 13.82 -24.15 2.26
C HIS A 22 13.55 -23.36 0.98
N VAL A 23 13.07 -24.06 -0.06
CA VAL A 23 12.50 -23.41 -1.23
C VAL A 23 11.14 -22.87 -0.80
N TYR A 24 11.11 -21.65 -0.27
CA TYR A 24 9.85 -20.94 -0.11
C TYR A 24 9.26 -20.71 -1.50
N ALA A 25 8.02 -21.13 -1.71
CA ALA A 25 7.30 -20.75 -2.92
C ALA A 25 7.25 -19.22 -2.94
N GLN A 26 7.77 -18.63 -4.02
CA GLN A 26 7.75 -17.18 -4.19
C GLN A 26 6.30 -16.68 -4.15
N CYS A 27 6.08 -15.58 -3.44
CA CYS A 27 4.79 -14.91 -3.38
C CYS A 27 4.31 -14.60 -4.80
N THR A 28 3.25 -15.26 -5.26
CA THR A 28 2.73 -15.09 -6.63
C THR A 28 1.50 -14.21 -6.61
N ALA A 29 1.51 -13.13 -7.39
CA ALA A 29 0.35 -12.23 -7.53
C ALA A 29 -0.83 -12.98 -8.18
N PRO A 30 -2.08 -12.68 -7.77
CA PRO A 30 -3.24 -13.23 -8.46
C PRO A 30 -3.21 -12.94 -9.96
N GLU A 31 -3.40 -13.96 -10.77
CA GLU A 31 -3.49 -13.84 -12.24
C GLU A 31 -4.92 -13.50 -12.66
N PHE A 32 -5.03 -12.71 -13.74
CA PHE A 32 -6.30 -12.39 -14.36
C PHE A 32 -6.54 -13.27 -15.60
N LYS A 33 -7.81 -13.48 -15.94
CA LYS A 33 -8.17 -14.15 -17.19
C LYS A 33 -7.79 -13.28 -18.39
N ASP A 34 -7.55 -13.90 -19.54
CA ASP A 34 -7.26 -13.19 -20.79
C ASP A 34 -8.32 -12.11 -21.07
N GLY A 35 -7.84 -10.90 -21.38
CA GLY A 35 -8.69 -9.74 -21.68
C GLY A 35 -9.28 -9.03 -20.46
N VAL A 36 -9.06 -9.52 -19.24
CA VAL A 36 -9.42 -8.79 -18.01
C VAL A 36 -8.27 -7.88 -17.62
N VAL A 37 -8.55 -6.58 -17.54
CA VAL A 37 -7.59 -5.59 -17.03
C VAL A 37 -7.72 -5.44 -15.52
N GLY A 38 -6.60 -5.20 -14.86
CA GLY A 38 -6.54 -5.06 -13.42
C GLY A 38 -5.12 -4.90 -12.91
N TYR A 39 -5.02 -4.76 -11.60
CA TYR A 39 -3.78 -4.64 -10.86
C TYR A 39 -3.72 -5.71 -9.80
N SER A 40 -2.58 -6.39 -9.66
CA SER A 40 -2.38 -7.37 -8.61
C SER A 40 -0.95 -7.31 -8.07
N GLU A 41 -0.81 -7.61 -6.78
CA GLU A 41 0.49 -7.71 -6.11
C GLU A 41 0.42 -8.86 -5.09
N CYS A 42 1.57 -9.51 -4.88
CA CYS A 42 1.79 -10.40 -3.74
C CYS A 42 3.03 -9.92 -3.00
N LYS A 43 2.93 -9.82 -1.68
CA LYS A 43 4.04 -9.41 -0.83
C LYS A 43 4.08 -10.21 0.45
N GLU A 44 5.27 -10.63 0.86
CA GLU A 44 5.45 -11.21 2.20
C GLU A 44 5.05 -10.19 3.27
N TRP A 45 4.45 -10.65 4.37
CA TRP A 45 4.09 -9.77 5.47
C TRP A 45 5.19 -9.83 6.55
N PRO A 46 6.07 -8.82 6.67
CA PRO A 46 7.23 -8.93 7.56
C PRO A 46 6.87 -9.06 9.04
N ALA A 47 5.63 -8.72 9.41
CA ALA A 47 5.12 -8.85 10.76
C ALA A 47 4.71 -10.27 11.15
N TYR A 48 4.39 -11.10 10.15
CA TYR A 48 3.94 -12.47 10.34
C TYR A 48 4.69 -13.37 9.34
N PRO A 49 5.93 -13.78 9.65
CA PRO A 49 6.72 -14.63 8.76
C PRO A 49 5.97 -15.91 8.38
N GLY A 50 6.05 -16.29 7.10
CA GLY A 50 5.26 -17.41 6.56
C GLY A 50 3.82 -17.03 6.17
N VAL A 51 3.46 -15.75 6.24
CA VAL A 51 2.20 -15.20 5.71
C VAL A 51 2.49 -14.19 4.62
N ASN A 52 1.78 -14.32 3.51
CA ASN A 52 1.81 -13.42 2.38
C ASN A 52 0.49 -12.66 2.29
N ILE A 53 0.56 -11.39 1.87
CA ILE A 53 -0.58 -10.58 1.49
C ILE A 53 -0.71 -10.65 -0.03
N THR A 54 -1.91 -10.94 -0.51
CA THR A 54 -2.27 -10.78 -1.91
C THR A 54 -3.31 -9.70 -2.03
N VAL A 55 -3.16 -8.87 -3.06
CA VAL A 55 -4.17 -7.90 -3.47
C VAL A 55 -4.43 -8.08 -4.96
N SER A 56 -5.70 -8.00 -5.35
CA SER A 56 -6.07 -7.80 -6.74
C SER A 56 -7.27 -6.89 -6.85
N SER A 57 -7.32 -6.17 -7.97
CA SER A 57 -8.42 -5.33 -8.36
C SER A 57 -8.59 -5.47 -9.86
N GLN A 58 -9.72 -6.02 -10.28
CA GLN A 58 -10.03 -6.23 -11.69
C GLN A 58 -11.25 -5.42 -12.07
N ARG A 59 -11.28 -5.02 -13.33
CA ARG A 59 -12.41 -4.30 -13.89
C ARG A 59 -13.66 -5.17 -13.87
N GLU A 60 -14.77 -4.59 -13.45
CA GLU A 60 -16.10 -5.19 -13.46
C GLU A 60 -16.74 -5.00 -14.85
N GLY A 61 -17.26 -6.09 -15.41
CA GLY A 61 -17.88 -6.06 -16.74
C GLY A 61 -16.88 -6.08 -17.92
N PRO A 62 -17.38 -6.11 -19.17
CA PRO A 62 -16.55 -6.19 -20.36
C PRO A 62 -15.81 -4.88 -20.64
N PRO A 63 -14.53 -4.90 -21.05
CA PRO A 63 -13.76 -3.70 -21.34
C PRO A 63 -14.45 -2.85 -22.42
N ARG A 64 -14.29 -1.53 -22.35
CA ARG A 64 -14.77 -0.63 -23.40
C ARG A 64 -13.81 -0.67 -24.59
N ALA A 65 -14.35 -0.42 -25.78
CA ALA A 65 -13.58 -0.46 -27.01
C ALA A 65 -12.59 0.71 -27.12
N GLU A 66 -12.96 1.88 -26.59
CA GLU A 66 -12.16 3.10 -26.67
C GLU A 66 -11.03 3.11 -25.63
N ASP A 67 -11.36 2.78 -24.38
CA ASP A 67 -10.39 2.61 -23.31
C ASP A 67 -10.74 1.37 -22.45
N PRO A 68 -9.92 0.30 -22.50
CA PRO A 68 -10.18 -0.90 -21.72
C PRO A 68 -10.04 -0.67 -20.21
N TYR A 69 -9.37 0.39 -19.76
CA TYR A 69 -9.15 0.74 -18.35
C TYR A 69 -10.25 1.64 -17.77
N GLU A 70 -11.18 2.12 -18.59
CA GLU A 70 -12.31 2.92 -18.12
C GLU A 70 -13.41 2.02 -17.55
N GLY A 71 -13.81 2.26 -16.30
CA GLY A 71 -14.89 1.55 -15.64
C GLY A 71 -14.67 1.40 -14.13
N THR A 72 -15.43 0.47 -13.57
CA THR A 72 -15.46 0.21 -12.13
C THR A 72 -14.62 -1.03 -11.82
N TYR A 73 -13.92 -1.04 -10.69
CA TYR A 73 -13.00 -2.10 -10.29
C TYR A 73 -13.36 -2.67 -8.91
N ASP A 74 -13.27 -4.00 -8.78
CA ASP A 74 -13.42 -4.68 -7.49
C ASP A 74 -12.14 -4.56 -6.62
N LEU A 75 -12.21 -4.96 -5.36
CA LEU A 75 -11.02 -5.15 -4.52
C LEU A 75 -11.11 -6.51 -3.83
N ARG A 76 -10.06 -7.31 -4.00
CA ARG A 76 -9.87 -8.62 -3.36
C ARG A 76 -8.59 -8.61 -2.57
N LEU A 77 -8.67 -9.04 -1.32
CA LEU A 77 -7.51 -9.23 -0.46
C LEU A 77 -7.54 -10.63 0.11
N ALA A 78 -6.36 -11.23 0.24
CA ALA A 78 -6.22 -12.45 1.02
C ALA A 78 -4.88 -12.50 1.75
N LEU A 79 -4.93 -13.08 2.96
CA LEU A 79 -3.75 -13.57 3.64
C LEU A 79 -3.60 -15.05 3.30
N VAL A 80 -2.45 -15.43 2.77
CA VAL A 80 -2.16 -16.82 2.39
C VAL A 80 -0.91 -17.30 3.11
N ALA A 81 -0.88 -18.56 3.52
CA ALA A 81 0.33 -19.13 4.09
C ALA A 81 1.38 -19.33 2.97
N SER A 82 2.66 -19.08 3.25
CA SER A 82 3.73 -19.18 2.24
C SER A 82 3.96 -20.62 1.76
N ASN A 83 3.49 -21.62 2.50
CA ASN A 83 3.46 -23.02 2.07
C ASN A 83 2.25 -23.37 1.20
N GLY A 84 1.42 -22.39 0.83
CA GLY A 84 0.23 -22.54 0.01
C GLY A 84 -1.02 -22.95 0.80
N GLY A 85 -2.02 -23.46 0.09
CA GLY A 85 -3.30 -23.86 0.66
C GLY A 85 -4.38 -22.78 0.64
N ALA A 86 -5.44 -23.01 1.40
CA ALA A 86 -6.58 -22.08 1.46
C ALA A 86 -6.20 -20.76 2.16
N PRO A 87 -6.79 -19.61 1.74
CA PRO A 87 -6.58 -18.35 2.42
C PRO A 87 -6.87 -18.41 3.92
N LEU A 88 -5.98 -17.81 4.72
CA LEU A 88 -6.12 -17.63 6.16
C LEU A 88 -7.19 -16.61 6.51
N ALA A 89 -7.35 -15.59 5.66
CA ALA A 89 -8.43 -14.61 5.72
C ALA A 89 -8.62 -13.95 4.36
N THR A 90 -9.83 -13.47 4.08
CA THR A 90 -10.16 -12.80 2.81
C THR A 90 -11.00 -11.55 3.03
N TYR A 91 -10.97 -10.66 2.05
CA TYR A 91 -11.89 -9.52 1.91
C TYR A 91 -12.25 -9.35 0.43
N PHE A 92 -13.50 -8.98 0.19
CA PHE A 92 -14.01 -8.65 -1.12
C PHE A 92 -14.89 -7.40 -1.00
N HIS A 93 -14.67 -6.46 -1.91
CA HIS A 93 -15.53 -5.30 -2.08
C HIS A 93 -15.78 -5.08 -3.57
N ALA A 94 -17.04 -5.16 -3.98
CA ALA A 94 -17.43 -4.81 -5.33
C ALA A 94 -17.31 -3.29 -5.53
N SER A 95 -17.03 -2.86 -6.74
CA SER A 95 -17.05 -1.44 -7.12
C SER A 95 -16.23 -0.54 -6.18
N SER A 96 -15.06 -1.01 -5.77
CA SER A 96 -14.16 -0.33 -4.84
C SER A 96 -13.53 0.92 -5.44
N PHE A 97 -13.22 0.91 -6.74
CA PHE A 97 -12.59 2.03 -7.43
C PHE A 97 -13.32 2.37 -8.74
N SER A 98 -13.31 3.65 -9.11
CA SER A 98 -13.81 4.19 -10.36
C SER A 98 -12.63 4.70 -11.18
N SER A 99 -12.66 4.47 -12.48
CA SER A 99 -11.66 4.91 -13.46
C SER A 99 -12.40 5.53 -14.64
N ASP A 100 -12.29 6.84 -14.80
CA ASP A 100 -12.87 7.63 -15.89
C ASP A 100 -11.91 8.79 -16.21
N ALA A 101 -12.39 10.03 -16.33
CA ALA A 101 -11.59 11.23 -16.53
C ALA A 101 -10.37 11.33 -15.60
N ILE A 102 -10.51 10.77 -14.39
CA ILE A 102 -9.40 10.41 -13.51
C ILE A 102 -9.26 8.88 -13.50
N GLY A 103 -8.17 8.39 -14.08
CA GLY A 103 -7.93 6.95 -14.22
C GLY A 103 -7.38 6.32 -12.95
N PHE A 104 -7.80 5.08 -12.68
CA PHE A 104 -7.15 4.22 -11.69
C PHE A 104 -5.81 3.75 -12.26
N ASP A 105 -4.71 4.14 -11.62
CA ASP A 105 -3.35 4.09 -12.20
C ASP A 105 -2.55 2.88 -11.71
N TRP A 106 -2.54 2.62 -10.40
CA TRP A 106 -1.88 1.46 -9.81
C TRP A 106 -2.43 1.08 -8.43
N LEU A 107 -2.11 -0.15 -8.01
CA LEU A 107 -2.45 -0.73 -6.71
C LEU A 107 -1.20 -1.34 -6.06
N SER A 108 -1.01 -1.13 -4.76
CA SER A 108 0.15 -1.71 -4.06
C SER A 108 -0.08 -2.03 -2.58
N ILE A 109 0.71 -2.97 -2.03
CA ILE A 109 0.70 -3.39 -0.63
C ILE A 109 1.71 -2.56 0.20
N ASP A 110 1.19 -1.89 1.22
CA ASP A 110 1.98 -1.16 2.23
C ASP A 110 2.13 -2.00 3.51
N THR A 111 3.37 -2.39 3.82
CA THR A 111 3.69 -3.18 5.02
C THR A 111 4.40 -2.36 6.11
N ALA A 112 4.16 -1.04 6.16
CA ALA A 112 4.69 -0.20 7.21
C ALA A 112 4.22 -0.66 8.62
N ARG A 113 4.82 -0.07 9.66
CA ARG A 113 4.68 -0.53 11.05
C ARG A 113 3.36 -0.06 11.71
N TYR A 114 2.22 -0.47 11.15
CA TYR A 114 0.87 -0.17 11.68
C TYR A 114 0.50 -1.05 12.88
N ILE A 115 1.25 -0.94 13.99
CA ILE A 115 0.97 -1.66 15.24
C ILE A 115 -0.23 -0.97 15.91
N LEU A 116 -1.43 -1.56 15.79
CA LEU A 116 -2.65 -0.98 16.35
C LEU A 116 -2.84 -1.41 17.81
N THR A 117 -2.44 -2.63 18.14
CA THR A 117 -2.35 -3.14 19.53
C THR A 117 -1.06 -3.95 19.67
N PRO A 118 -0.64 -4.35 20.89
CA PRO A 118 0.57 -5.16 21.05
C PRO A 118 0.51 -6.53 20.34
N GLN A 119 -0.69 -7.03 20.00
CA GLN A 119 -0.90 -8.32 19.32
C GLN A 119 -1.47 -8.17 17.90
N LEU A 120 -1.90 -6.97 17.51
CA LEU A 120 -2.56 -6.73 16.23
C LEU A 120 -1.82 -5.68 15.41
N ARG A 121 -1.37 -6.09 14.23
CA ARG A 121 -0.82 -5.19 13.23
C ARG A 121 -1.68 -5.21 11.97
N ALA A 122 -1.93 -4.03 11.42
CA ALA A 122 -2.55 -3.87 10.11
C ALA A 122 -1.52 -3.92 8.98
N PHE A 123 -1.99 -4.19 7.76
CA PHE A 123 -1.30 -3.83 6.53
C PHE A 123 -2.13 -2.82 5.76
N GLY A 124 -1.49 -2.10 4.85
CA GLY A 124 -2.12 -1.11 4.00
C GLY A 124 -2.27 -1.58 2.56
N VAL A 125 -3.28 -1.03 1.89
CA VAL A 125 -3.43 -1.08 0.43
C VAL A 125 -3.43 0.35 -0.06
N ARG A 126 -2.56 0.64 -1.03
CA ARG A 126 -2.46 1.93 -1.70
C ARG A 126 -3.07 1.85 -3.09
N ALA A 127 -3.99 2.75 -3.39
CA ALA A 127 -4.60 2.88 -4.72
C ALA A 127 -4.32 4.29 -5.25
N ALA A 128 -3.78 4.39 -6.46
CA ALA A 128 -3.46 5.68 -7.05
C ALA A 128 -4.34 6.01 -8.26
N PHE A 129 -4.58 7.30 -8.42
CA PHE A 129 -5.46 7.88 -9.39
C PHE A 129 -4.74 9.03 -10.10
N ARG A 130 -4.96 9.18 -11.41
CA ARG A 130 -4.27 10.19 -12.21
C ARG A 130 -5.17 10.73 -13.33
N GLY A 131 -5.22 12.04 -13.46
CA GLY A 131 -5.83 12.72 -14.61
C GLY A 131 -4.87 12.79 -15.81
N SER A 132 -5.42 12.76 -17.03
CA SER A 132 -4.63 12.81 -18.27
C SER A 132 -4.35 14.25 -18.76
N SER A 133 -5.05 15.25 -18.23
CA SER A 133 -4.90 16.64 -18.64
C SER A 133 -3.54 17.20 -18.23
N ARG A 134 -2.79 17.72 -19.21
CA ARG A 134 -1.56 18.47 -18.94
C ARG A 134 -1.85 19.87 -18.41
N ALA A 135 -2.92 20.50 -18.90
CA ALA A 135 -3.32 21.83 -18.48
C ALA A 135 -3.84 21.83 -17.03
N ASN A 136 -4.50 20.73 -16.63
CA ASN A 136 -5.06 20.57 -15.29
C ASN A 136 -4.59 19.22 -14.71
N PRO A 137 -3.30 19.09 -14.32
CA PRO A 137 -2.80 17.85 -13.77
C PRO A 137 -3.53 17.52 -12.47
N PHE A 138 -3.71 16.23 -12.25
CA PHE A 138 -4.32 15.71 -11.05
C PHE A 138 -3.69 14.36 -10.71
N GLY A 139 -3.41 14.13 -9.44
CA GLY A 139 -3.12 12.79 -8.96
C GLY A 139 -3.34 12.65 -7.46
N GLU A 140 -3.80 11.49 -7.05
CA GLU A 140 -3.97 11.12 -5.64
C GLU A 140 -3.51 9.69 -5.39
N THR A 141 -2.98 9.42 -4.20
CA THR A 141 -2.79 8.07 -3.67
C THR A 141 -3.58 7.94 -2.38
N TRP A 142 -4.46 6.97 -2.32
CA TRP A 142 -5.26 6.65 -1.14
C TRP A 142 -4.67 5.47 -0.39
N LEU A 143 -4.72 5.51 0.93
CA LEU A 143 -4.31 4.42 1.82
C LEU A 143 -5.51 3.92 2.61
N SER A 144 -5.78 2.62 2.51
CA SER A 144 -6.70 1.91 3.41
C SER A 144 -5.92 0.90 4.24
N LEU A 145 -6.29 0.71 5.51
CA LEU A 145 -5.66 -0.25 6.43
C LEU A 145 -6.62 -1.39 6.75
N TYR A 146 -6.09 -2.61 6.82
CA TYR A 146 -6.85 -3.83 7.06
C TYR A 146 -6.26 -4.64 8.21
N VAL A 147 -7.13 -5.23 9.01
CA VAL A 147 -6.78 -6.16 10.11
C VAL A 147 -7.39 -7.54 9.85
N LYS A 148 -6.73 -8.58 10.35
CA LYS A 148 -7.28 -9.95 10.35
C LYS A 148 -8.19 -10.15 11.55
N GLU A 149 -9.42 -10.60 11.29
CA GLU A 149 -10.37 -11.01 12.30
C GLU A 149 -10.94 -12.38 11.94
N GLY A 150 -10.52 -13.43 12.66
CA GLY A 150 -10.89 -14.79 12.32
C GLY A 150 -10.47 -15.14 10.90
N LYS A 151 -11.44 -15.46 10.02
CA LYS A 151 -11.25 -15.78 8.60
C LYS A 151 -11.54 -14.62 7.65
N THR A 152 -11.75 -13.42 8.18
CA THR A 152 -12.04 -12.21 7.40
C THR A 152 -10.97 -11.15 7.60
N LEU A 153 -10.75 -10.34 6.57
CA LEU A 153 -10.03 -9.10 6.65
C LEU A 153 -11.04 -7.97 6.80
N ARG A 154 -10.82 -7.06 7.75
CA ARG A 154 -11.71 -5.95 8.03
C ARG A 154 -10.98 -4.63 7.80
N PRO A 155 -11.56 -3.68 7.04
CA PRO A 155 -11.00 -2.33 6.95
C PRO A 155 -11.14 -1.62 8.30
N VAL A 156 -10.09 -0.88 8.67
CA VAL A 156 -10.06 -0.04 9.87
C VAL A 156 -9.72 1.42 9.55
N LEU A 157 -9.18 1.70 8.36
CA LEU A 157 -8.99 3.04 7.81
C LEU A 157 -9.32 2.92 6.32
N GLU A 158 -10.11 3.85 5.78
CA GLU A 158 -10.55 3.77 4.39
C GLU A 158 -10.20 5.05 3.62
N SER A 159 -9.43 4.88 2.54
CA SER A 159 -9.09 5.88 1.54
C SER A 159 -8.58 7.21 2.09
N LEU A 160 -7.66 7.18 3.05
CA LEU A 160 -6.92 8.37 3.46
C LEU A 160 -6.00 8.82 2.33
N ILE A 161 -6.14 10.05 1.83
CA ILE A 161 -5.24 10.62 0.81
C ILE A 161 -3.85 10.80 1.44
N VAL A 162 -2.91 9.94 1.06
CA VAL A 162 -1.52 10.01 1.54
C VAL A 162 -0.63 10.82 0.61
N GLU A 163 -0.98 10.93 -0.66
CA GLU A 163 -0.28 11.78 -1.63
C GLU A 163 -1.32 12.46 -2.51
N SER A 164 -1.16 13.75 -2.78
CA SER A 164 -1.95 14.43 -3.81
C SER A 164 -1.11 15.47 -4.53
N ASN A 165 -1.40 15.69 -5.80
CA ASN A 165 -0.81 16.75 -6.60
C ASN A 165 -1.84 17.28 -7.60
N GLY A 166 -1.68 18.53 -8.00
CA GLY A 166 -2.47 19.12 -9.06
C GLY A 166 -2.04 20.54 -9.37
N GLY A 167 -2.76 21.19 -10.27
CA GLY A 167 -2.43 22.54 -10.70
C GLY A 167 -3.20 23.00 -11.91
N GLU A 168 -2.85 24.19 -12.38
CA GLU A 168 -3.27 24.78 -13.64
C GLU A 168 -2.03 25.22 -14.41
N TRP A 169 -1.97 24.86 -15.69
CA TRP A 169 -0.81 25.11 -16.54
C TRP A 169 -1.26 25.54 -17.93
N ASP A 170 -0.63 26.57 -18.47
CA ASP A 170 -0.82 27.02 -19.87
C ASP A 170 -0.25 26.03 -20.90
N THR A 171 0.34 24.91 -20.45
CA THR A 171 1.02 23.87 -21.23
C THR A 171 2.30 24.32 -21.96
N ASN A 172 2.81 25.50 -21.61
CA ASN A 172 4.00 26.11 -22.20
C ASN A 172 4.99 26.56 -21.13
N CYS A 173 4.59 27.45 -20.22
CA CYS A 173 5.39 27.85 -19.06
C CYS A 173 4.54 28.20 -17.84
N GLU A 174 3.61 29.14 -17.96
CA GLU A 174 2.93 29.75 -16.82
C GLU A 174 1.93 28.79 -16.17
N GLY A 175 2.03 28.65 -14.85
CA GLY A 175 1.14 27.76 -14.12
C GLY A 175 1.41 27.72 -12.64
N GLU A 176 0.46 27.16 -11.90
CA GLU A 176 0.52 26.96 -10.47
C GLU A 176 0.29 25.50 -10.13
N PHE A 177 1.12 24.97 -9.25
CA PHE A 177 1.10 23.57 -8.86
C PHE A 177 1.10 23.45 -7.34
N HIS A 178 0.47 22.40 -6.84
CA HIS A 178 0.48 22.02 -5.44
C HIS A 178 0.75 20.53 -5.29
N GLU A 179 1.40 20.18 -4.19
CA GLU A 179 1.70 18.82 -3.80
C GLU A 179 1.46 18.67 -2.30
N THR A 180 0.89 17.55 -1.89
CA THR A 180 0.77 17.14 -0.49
C THR A 180 1.26 15.72 -0.32
N LYS A 181 2.07 15.50 0.72
CA LYS A 181 2.52 14.18 1.17
C LYS A 181 2.16 14.00 2.64
N ARG A 182 1.65 12.82 2.98
CA ARG A 182 1.30 12.46 4.35
C ARG A 182 2.01 11.19 4.78
N THR A 183 2.42 11.19 6.04
CA THR A 183 2.99 10.02 6.70
C THR A 183 2.16 9.67 7.92
N LEU A 184 2.01 8.37 8.17
CA LEU A 184 1.27 7.85 9.31
C LEU A 184 2.23 7.31 10.35
N GLN A 185 1.94 7.59 11.61
CA GLN A 185 2.69 7.10 12.75
C GLN A 185 1.70 6.62 13.82
N MET A 186 2.07 5.57 14.56
CA MET A 186 1.28 5.12 15.71
C MET A 186 1.57 6.06 16.88
N ALA A 187 0.54 6.61 17.49
CA ALA A 187 0.68 7.37 18.73
C ALA A 187 0.98 6.45 19.91
N SER A 188 1.48 7.03 21.00
CA SER A 188 1.53 6.36 22.30
C SER A 188 0.17 6.31 23.00
N THR A 189 -0.78 7.16 22.59
CA THR A 189 -2.16 7.16 23.06
C THR A 189 -3.00 6.13 22.31
N SER A 190 -4.10 5.70 22.93
CA SER A 190 -5.05 4.79 22.31
C SER A 190 -6.49 5.22 22.57
N SER A 191 -7.36 4.88 21.61
CA SER A 191 -8.80 5.05 21.68
C SER A 191 -9.45 3.70 21.40
N HIS A 192 -10.39 3.28 22.25
CA HIS A 192 -11.09 1.99 22.12
C HIS A 192 -10.14 0.79 21.93
N GLY A 193 -8.99 0.81 22.61
CA GLY A 193 -8.01 -0.28 22.60
C GLY A 193 -7.04 -0.28 21.41
N TYR A 194 -7.20 0.63 20.44
CA TYR A 194 -6.32 0.78 19.28
C TYR A 194 -5.48 2.06 19.41
N ALA A 195 -4.21 2.02 19.02
CA ALA A 195 -3.33 3.19 19.00
C ALA A 195 -3.89 4.30 18.10
N ASP A 196 -3.88 5.55 18.55
CA ASP A 196 -4.29 6.66 17.68
C ASP A 196 -3.30 6.80 16.50
N LEU A 197 -3.78 7.27 15.35
CA LEU A 197 -2.93 7.50 14.17
C LEU A 197 -2.55 8.98 14.08
N ILE A 198 -1.25 9.27 14.09
CA ILE A 198 -0.73 10.61 13.81
C ILE A 198 -0.48 10.72 12.31
N VAL A 199 -1.26 11.56 11.64
CA VAL A 199 -1.11 11.91 10.23
C VAL A 199 -0.34 13.22 10.15
N LYS A 200 0.92 13.14 9.73
CA LYS A 200 1.76 14.32 9.45
C LYS A 200 1.63 14.67 7.99
N THR A 201 1.08 15.86 7.71
CA THR A 201 0.88 16.41 6.38
C THR A 201 1.99 17.41 6.07
N GLN A 202 2.60 17.29 4.90
CA GLN A 202 3.52 18.26 4.30
C GLN A 202 2.95 18.71 2.97
N SER A 203 2.77 20.01 2.80
CA SER A 203 2.28 20.59 1.54
C SER A 203 3.26 21.63 1.00
N SER A 204 3.41 21.66 -0.31
CA SER A 204 4.20 22.63 -1.06
C SER A 204 3.46 23.04 -2.31
N GLY A 205 3.82 24.19 -2.86
CA GLY A 205 3.41 24.60 -4.18
C GLY A 205 4.56 25.24 -4.95
N SER A 206 4.30 25.52 -6.21
CA SER A 206 5.21 26.25 -7.08
C SER A 206 4.44 27.01 -8.13
N THR A 207 4.93 28.20 -8.48
CA THR A 207 4.43 28.98 -9.60
C THR A 207 5.54 29.06 -10.65
N ASN A 208 5.20 28.72 -11.88
CA ASN A 208 6.07 28.91 -13.02
C ASN A 208 5.73 30.23 -13.71
N ILE A 209 6.75 31.04 -14.00
CA ILE A 209 6.61 32.35 -14.63
C ILE A 209 7.58 32.49 -15.80
N ARG A 210 7.12 33.16 -16.87
CA ARG A 210 7.98 33.50 -18.00
C ARG A 210 8.89 34.68 -17.65
N LYS A 211 10.20 34.53 -17.85
CA LYS A 211 11.20 35.61 -17.75
C LYS A 211 12.03 35.65 -19.03
N GLY A 212 11.64 36.51 -19.97
CA GLY A 212 12.23 36.49 -21.30
C GLY A 212 11.93 35.17 -22.01
N GLU A 213 12.96 34.46 -22.46
CA GLU A 213 12.81 33.12 -23.07
C GLU A 213 12.78 32.00 -22.03
N GLU A 214 13.19 32.26 -20.78
CA GLU A 214 13.28 31.25 -19.73
C GLU A 214 11.94 31.06 -19.01
N CYS A 215 11.67 29.81 -18.62
CA CYS A 215 10.59 29.49 -17.69
C CYS A 215 11.19 29.23 -16.31
N VAL A 216 10.87 30.10 -15.35
CA VAL A 216 11.43 30.05 -14.00
C VAL A 216 10.39 29.55 -13.01
N SER A 217 10.72 28.49 -12.27
CA SER A 217 9.87 27.97 -11.21
C SER A 217 10.21 28.60 -9.85
N VAL A 218 9.19 29.08 -9.14
CA VAL A 218 9.31 29.67 -7.80
C VAL A 218 8.52 28.82 -6.83
N SER A 219 9.22 28.11 -5.93
CA SER A 219 8.57 27.29 -4.91
C SER A 219 8.00 28.14 -3.77
N SER A 220 6.81 27.78 -3.29
CA SER A 220 6.25 28.32 -2.06
C SER A 220 6.93 27.71 -0.83
N ALA A 221 6.81 28.38 0.31
CA ALA A 221 7.23 27.81 1.58
C ALA A 221 6.44 26.51 1.87
N LYS A 222 7.15 25.49 2.38
CA LYS A 222 6.53 24.23 2.82
C LYS A 222 5.68 24.47 4.06
N LYS A 223 4.47 23.94 4.08
CA LYS A 223 3.56 23.95 5.23
C LYS A 223 3.50 22.56 5.84
N THR A 224 3.45 22.49 7.17
CA THR A 224 3.28 21.22 7.89
C THR A 224 2.06 21.31 8.79
N ALA A 225 1.25 20.24 8.82
CA ALA A 225 0.13 20.09 9.74
C ALA A 225 0.14 18.68 10.34
N VAL A 226 -0.45 18.52 11.52
CA VAL A 226 -0.60 17.24 12.20
C VAL A 226 -2.07 17.04 12.53
N THR A 227 -2.58 15.85 12.23
CA THR A 227 -3.95 15.43 12.54
C THR A 227 -3.90 14.09 13.24
N THR A 228 -4.62 13.95 14.35
CA THR A 228 -4.73 12.68 15.06
C THR A 228 -6.06 12.03 14.74
N LEU A 229 -6.03 10.85 14.13
CA LEU A 229 -7.22 10.01 13.92
C LEU A 229 -7.37 9.08 15.12
N ARG A 230 -8.54 9.13 15.75
CA ARG A 230 -8.88 8.28 16.89
C ARG A 230 -9.76 7.14 16.41
N TYR A 231 -9.48 5.93 16.88
CA TYR A 231 -10.32 4.77 16.60
C TYR A 231 -11.64 4.91 17.34
N ASP A 232 -12.78 4.76 16.64
CA ASP A 232 -14.12 4.92 17.21
C ASP A 232 -14.72 3.62 17.79
N GLY A 233 -13.94 2.54 17.80
CA GLY A 233 -14.39 1.19 18.15
C GLY A 233 -14.63 0.30 16.93
N LYS A 234 -14.79 0.90 15.74
CA LYS A 234 -14.98 0.21 14.46
C LYS A 234 -13.91 0.60 13.43
N GLN A 235 -13.61 1.88 13.29
CA GLN A 235 -12.67 2.42 12.30
C GLN A 235 -12.04 3.74 12.76
N TYR A 236 -11.01 4.18 12.05
CA TYR A 236 -10.50 5.54 12.12
C TYR A 236 -11.31 6.41 11.17
N ALA A 237 -12.10 7.33 11.71
CA ALA A 237 -12.82 8.31 10.92
C ALA A 237 -11.82 9.27 10.26
N VAL A 238 -11.73 9.22 8.94
CA VAL A 238 -10.92 10.14 8.15
C VAL A 238 -11.74 11.42 7.92
N PRO A 239 -11.21 12.61 8.30
CA PRO A 239 -11.88 13.87 8.02
C PRO A 239 -12.10 14.06 6.52
N GLU A 240 -13.20 14.73 6.15
CA GLU A 240 -13.57 14.97 4.74
C GLU A 240 -12.44 15.60 3.93
N SER A 241 -11.67 16.53 4.51
CA SER A 241 -10.53 17.17 3.85
C SER A 241 -9.33 16.26 3.55
N LEU A 242 -9.33 15.04 4.09
CA LEU A 242 -8.28 14.03 3.91
C LEU A 242 -8.81 12.76 3.21
N GLN A 243 -10.10 12.70 2.91
CA GLN A 243 -10.78 11.51 2.41
C GLN A 243 -10.76 11.48 0.88
N GLY A 244 -10.23 10.39 0.32
CA GLY A 244 -10.34 10.09 -1.11
C GLY A 244 -11.77 9.70 -1.45
N ARG A 245 -12.27 10.21 -2.57
CA ARG A 245 -13.62 9.94 -3.07
C ARG A 245 -13.55 9.44 -4.50
N GLN A 246 -14.45 8.51 -4.83
CA GLN A 246 -14.59 8.07 -6.21
C GLN A 246 -14.90 9.28 -7.12
N PHE A 247 -14.24 9.30 -8.27
CA PHE A 247 -14.42 10.29 -9.34
C PHE A 247 -15.49 9.80 -10.32
#